data_AF-A0A6V7MCX2-F1
#
_entry.id   AF-A0A6V7MCX2-F1
#
_cell.length_a   1.000
_cell.length_b   1.000
_cell.length_c   1.000
_cell.angle_alpha   90.00
_cell.angle_beta   90.00
_cell.angle_gamma   90.00
#
_symmetry.space_group_name_H-M   'P 1'
#
loop_
_entity.id
_entity.type
_entity.pdbx_description
1 polymer ?
#
loop_
_entity_poly.entity_id
_entity_poly.type
_entity_poly.pdbx_seq_one_letter_code
_entity_poly.pdbx_strand_id
1 'polypeptide(L)'
;VLRVVRLIKASPMLEDFVYKIFGPGKKLGSLIIFTMCLLVVTSSISMQLFCFLCEFTKFETFPEAFMSMFQILTQEAWVEVMDETMVRTPHYIAPVVAIYFIGYHLFVTL
;
A
#
# COMPACT_ATOMS: atom_id res chain seq x y z
N VAL A 1 23.80 -4.59 -7.92
CA VAL A 1 23.03 -3.69 -8.82
C VAL A 1 23.23 -2.20 -8.57
N LEU A 2 23.35 -1.72 -7.33
CA LEU A 2 23.50 -0.28 -7.00
C LEU A 2 24.68 0.45 -7.66
N ARG A 3 25.70 -0.26 -8.17
CA ARG A 3 26.83 0.34 -8.91
C ARG A 3 26.38 1.08 -10.18
N VAL A 4 25.25 0.68 -10.78
CA VAL A 4 24.65 1.32 -11.97
C VAL A 4 24.25 2.78 -11.68
N VAL A 5 23.92 3.13 -10.43
CA VAL A 5 23.59 4.52 -10.03
C VAL A 5 24.75 5.48 -10.33
N ARG A 6 26.01 5.00 -10.32
CA ARG A 6 27.17 5.83 -10.67
C ARG A 6 27.16 6.29 -12.13
N LEU A 7 26.48 5.58 -13.03
CA LEU A 7 26.33 5.97 -14.44
C LEU A 7 25.45 7.21 -14.61
N ILE A 8 24.61 7.56 -13.62
CA ILE A 8 23.83 8.80 -13.62
C ILE A 8 24.77 10.01 -13.71
N LYS A 9 25.91 9.98 -13.01
CA LYS A 9 26.93 11.04 -13.06
C LYS A 9 27.74 11.07 -14.36
N ALA A 10 27.60 10.08 -15.23
CA ALA A 10 28.27 10.07 -16.53
C ALA A 10 27.54 10.90 -17.58
N SER A 11 26.26 11.25 -17.34
CA SER A 11 25.45 12.07 -18.24
C SER A 11 24.91 13.29 -17.49
N PRO A 12 25.41 14.52 -17.75
CA PRO A 12 24.92 15.73 -17.09
C PRO A 12 23.43 15.98 -17.35
N MET A 13 22.91 15.58 -18.52
CA MET A 13 21.49 15.65 -18.84
C MET A 13 20.63 14.76 -17.93
N LEU A 14 21.11 13.57 -17.59
CA LEU A 14 20.41 12.62 -16.71
C LEU A 14 20.49 13.07 -15.25
N GLU A 15 21.63 13.61 -14.83
CA GLU A 15 21.80 14.19 -13.49
C GLU A 15 20.84 15.38 -13.27
N ASP A 16 20.75 16.30 -14.22
CA ASP A 16 19.83 17.44 -14.17
C ASP A 16 18.36 17.00 -14.15
N PHE A 17 18.01 15.94 -14.89
CA PHE A 17 16.67 15.36 -14.88
C PHE A 17 16.31 14.76 -13.52
N VAL A 18 17.21 14.01 -12.90
CA VAL A 18 17.03 13.44 -11.56
C VAL A 18 16.86 14.56 -10.53
N TYR A 19 17.69 15.59 -10.56
CA TYR A 19 17.54 16.74 -9.67
C TYR A 19 16.20 17.47 -9.84
N LYS A 20 15.71 17.60 -11.07
CA LYS A 20 14.38 18.19 -11.34
C LYS A 20 13.23 17.32 -10.84
N ILE A 21 13.29 16.00 -11.00
CA ILE A 21 12.24 15.07 -10.52
C ILE A 21 12.17 15.05 -9.00
N PHE A 22 13.32 14.89 -8.32
CA PHE A 22 13.34 14.79 -6.87
C PHE A 22 13.19 16.15 -6.18
N GLY A 23 13.45 17.25 -6.91
CA GLY A 23 13.23 18.62 -6.48
C GLY A 23 13.83 18.92 -5.09
N PRO A 24 13.22 19.80 -4.28
CA PRO A 24 13.57 19.92 -2.89
C PRO A 24 13.14 18.64 -2.15
N GLY A 25 14.11 17.75 -1.88
CA GLY A 25 13.88 16.43 -1.29
C GLY A 25 13.11 16.41 0.05
N LYS A 26 12.97 17.57 0.72
CA LYS A 26 12.10 17.72 1.90
C LYS A 26 10.63 17.43 1.60
N LYS A 27 10.10 17.83 0.43
CA LYS A 27 8.68 17.64 0.10
C LYS A 27 8.37 16.18 -0.27
N LEU A 28 9.15 15.61 -1.19
CA LEU A 28 8.95 14.22 -1.64
C LEU A 28 9.27 13.23 -0.52
N GLY A 29 10.35 13.44 0.23
CA GLY A 29 10.72 12.56 1.34
C GLY A 29 9.66 12.51 2.44
N SER A 30 9.06 13.66 2.79
CA SER A 30 7.97 13.70 3.76
C SER A 30 6.75 12.92 3.29
N LEU A 31 6.42 12.99 2.00
CA LEU A 31 5.31 12.24 1.43
C LEU A 31 5.58 10.72 1.49
N ILE A 32 6.77 10.28 1.08
CA ILE A 32 7.15 8.86 1.13
C ILE A 32 7.07 8.32 2.56
N ILE A 33 7.60 9.05 3.54
CA ILE A 33 7.56 8.63 4.95
C ILE A 33 6.12 8.55 5.44
N PHE A 34 5.29 9.55 5.11
CA PHE A 34 3.88 9.55 5.45
C PHE A 34 3.15 8.33 4.85
N THR A 35 3.34 8.05 3.56
CA THR A 35 2.74 6.90 2.88
C THR A 35 3.17 5.58 3.51
N MET A 36 4.46 5.42 3.84
CA MET A 36 4.98 4.22 4.51
C MET A 36 4.39 4.04 5.91
N CYS A 37 4.30 5.13 6.68
CA CYS A 37 3.68 5.10 8.01
C CYS A 37 2.20 4.73 7.93
N LEU A 38 1.47 5.35 7.00
CA LEU A 38 0.06 5.07 6.77
C LEU A 38 -0.14 3.59 6.43
N LEU A 39 0.66 3.06 5.51
CA LEU A 39 0.61 1.67 5.10
C LEU A 39 0.86 0.71 6.27
N VAL A 40 1.87 0.97 7.11
CA VAL A 40 2.14 0.15 8.31
C VAL A 40 0.96 0.17 9.30
N VAL A 41 0.37 1.34 9.53
CA VAL A 41 -0.76 1.50 10.45
C VAL A 41 -2.00 0.79 9.92
N THR A 42 -2.38 1.01 8.66
CA THR A 42 -3.57 0.39 8.07
C THR A 42 -3.43 -1.12 7.91
N SER A 43 -2.21 -1.61 7.65
CA SER A 43 -1.91 -3.05 7.65
C SER A 43 -2.07 -3.67 9.03
N SER A 44 -1.59 -2.99 10.07
CA SER A 44 -1.76 -3.44 11.45
C SER A 44 -3.24 -3.50 11.85
N ILE A 45 -4.03 -2.49 11.46
CA ILE A 45 -5.47 -2.46 11.69
C ILE A 45 -6.16 -3.61 10.94
N SER A 46 -5.87 -3.78 9.65
CA SER A 46 -6.49 -4.82 8.81
C SER A 46 -6.17 -6.23 9.32
N MET A 47 -4.93 -6.46 9.75
CA MET A 47 -4.53 -7.72 10.38
C MET A 47 -5.41 -8.00 11.60
N GLN A 48 -5.56 -7.05 12.52
CA GLN A 48 -6.38 -7.28 13.72
C GLN A 48 -7.88 -7.44 13.41
N LEU A 49 -8.37 -6.82 12.34
CA LEU A 49 -9.76 -6.95 11.90
C LEU A 49 -10.07 -8.29 11.23
N PHE A 50 -9.08 -8.96 10.62
CA PHE A 50 -9.32 -10.09 9.72
C PHE A 50 -8.46 -11.33 9.99
N CYS A 51 -7.53 -11.31 10.95
CA CYS A 51 -6.65 -12.45 11.26
C CYS A 51 -7.37 -13.70 11.78
N PHE A 52 -8.62 -13.57 12.22
CA PHE A 52 -9.43 -14.69 12.73
C PHE A 52 -10.24 -15.39 11.64
N LEU A 53 -10.20 -14.92 10.39
CA LEU A 53 -10.90 -15.55 9.29
C LEU A 53 -10.20 -16.88 8.93
N CYS A 54 -10.94 -17.99 9.06
CA CYS A 54 -10.41 -19.32 8.72
C CYS A 54 -10.05 -19.41 7.24
N GLU A 55 -8.94 -20.11 6.93
CA GLU A 55 -8.45 -20.33 5.56
C GLU A 55 -8.27 -19.02 4.76
N PHE A 56 -7.75 -17.99 5.43
CA PHE A 56 -7.52 -16.68 4.84
C PHE A 56 -6.18 -16.06 5.23
N THR A 57 -5.17 -16.30 4.40
CA THR A 57 -3.79 -15.91 4.68
C THR A 57 -3.53 -14.41 4.47
N LYS A 58 -4.37 -13.69 3.70
CA LYS A 58 -4.13 -12.29 3.33
C LYS A 58 -3.96 -11.33 4.52
N PHE A 59 -4.52 -11.66 5.69
CA PHE A 59 -4.42 -10.85 6.90
C PHE A 59 -4.07 -11.68 8.15
N GLU A 60 -3.54 -12.89 7.97
CA GLU A 60 -3.17 -13.80 9.07
C GLU A 60 -1.94 -13.28 9.81
N THR A 61 -0.90 -12.89 9.08
CA THR A 61 0.31 -12.28 9.63
C THR A 61 0.55 -10.87 9.10
N PHE A 62 1.39 -10.11 9.81
CA PHE A 62 1.68 -8.72 9.43
C PHE A 62 2.27 -8.57 8.02
N PRO A 63 3.25 -9.39 7.57
CA PRO A 63 3.77 -9.30 6.20
C PRO A 63 2.70 -9.54 5.12
N GLU A 64 1.77 -10.46 5.35
CA GLU A 64 0.68 -10.74 4.41
C GLU A 64 -0.32 -9.59 4.39
N ALA A 65 -0.70 -9.07 5.56
CA ALA A 65 -1.55 -7.89 5.68
C ALA A 65 -0.91 -6.67 5.00
N PHE A 66 0.41 -6.48 5.19
CA PHE A 66 1.16 -5.42 4.54
C PHE A 66 1.14 -5.57 3.01
N MET A 67 1.33 -6.78 2.50
CA MET A 67 1.26 -7.04 1.06
C MET A 67 -0.14 -6.80 0.52
N SER A 68 -1.19 -7.23 1.23
CA SER A 68 -2.59 -7.01 0.84
C SER A 68 -2.96 -5.53 0.81
N MET A 69 -2.54 -4.75 1.81
CA MET A 69 -2.77 -3.30 1.82
C MET A 69 -1.93 -2.57 0.77
N PHE A 70 -0.70 -3.03 0.53
CA PHE A 70 0.16 -2.49 -0.54
C PHE A 70 -0.44 -2.77 -1.92
N GLN A 71 -1.00 -3.96 -2.14
CA GLN A 71 -1.72 -4.34 -3.35
C GLN A 71 -2.93 -3.41 -3.60
N ILE A 72 -3.68 -3.04 -2.55
CA ILE A 72 -4.77 -2.06 -2.67
C ILE A 72 -4.23 -0.67 -3.02
N LEU A 73 -3.10 -0.26 -2.42
CA LEU A 73 -2.44 1.02 -2.69
C LEU A 73 -1.91 1.13 -4.14
N THR A 74 -1.42 0.02 -4.73
CA THR A 74 -1.03 -0.03 -6.14
C THR A 74 -2.21 -0.16 -7.11
N GLN A 75 -3.44 -0.23 -6.58
CA GLN A 75 -4.69 -0.46 -7.33
C GLN A 75 -4.74 -1.81 -8.05
N GLU A 76 -3.86 -2.76 -7.70
CA GLU A 76 -3.76 -4.05 -8.37
C GLU A 76 -4.76 -5.03 -7.76
N ALA A 77 -5.80 -5.42 -8.49
CA ALA A 77 -6.78 -6.42 -8.03
C ALA A 77 -7.34 -6.16 -6.61
N TRP A 78 -7.47 -4.89 -6.23
CA TRP A 78 -7.94 -4.48 -4.90
C TRP A 78 -9.38 -4.93 -4.62
N VAL A 79 -10.19 -5.03 -5.67
CA VAL A 79 -11.56 -5.54 -5.61
C VAL A 79 -11.58 -7.02 -5.21
N GLU A 80 -10.61 -7.82 -5.66
CA GLU A 80 -10.50 -9.23 -5.27
C GLU A 80 -10.15 -9.37 -3.79
N VAL A 81 -9.25 -8.53 -3.27
CA VAL A 81 -8.93 -8.49 -1.83
C VAL A 81 -10.17 -8.16 -1.00
N MET A 82 -10.97 -7.19 -1.44
CA MET A 82 -12.22 -6.82 -0.77
C MET A 82 -13.26 -7.95 -0.83
N ASP A 83 -13.54 -8.48 -2.03
CA ASP A 83 -14.54 -9.53 -2.26
C ASP A 83 -14.20 -10.80 -1.48
N GLU A 84 -12.94 -11.22 -1.52
CA GLU A 84 -12.45 -12.40 -0.80
C GLU A 84 -12.63 -12.26 0.72
N THR A 85 -12.43 -11.05 1.26
CA THR A 85 -12.66 -10.73 2.67
C THR A 85 -14.15 -10.68 3.00
N MET A 86 -14.98 -10.12 2.11
CA MET A 86 -16.42 -10.04 2.30
C MET A 86 -17.09 -11.42 2.34
N VAL A 87 -16.72 -12.32 1.42
CA VAL A 87 -17.28 -13.68 1.36
C VAL A 87 -16.95 -14.50 2.61
N ARG A 88 -15.80 -14.22 3.25
CA ARG A 88 -15.36 -14.90 4.47
C ARG A 88 -15.87 -14.27 5.76
N THR A 89 -16.46 -13.08 5.69
CA THR A 89 -17.08 -12.42 6.85
C THR A 89 -18.57 -12.72 6.90
N PRO A 90 -19.21 -12.65 8.09
CA PRO A 90 -20.65 -12.85 8.18
C PRO A 90 -21.41 -11.88 7.28
N HIS A 91 -22.46 -12.36 6.60
CA HIS A 91 -23.23 -11.57 5.61
C HIS A 91 -23.71 -10.21 6.13
N TYR A 92 -24.03 -10.09 7.42
CA TYR A 92 -24.49 -8.83 8.01
C TYR A 92 -23.35 -7.81 8.24
N ILE A 93 -22.09 -8.24 8.31
CA ILE A 93 -20.89 -7.38 8.44
C ILE A 93 -20.28 -7.07 7.06
N ALA A 94 -20.51 -7.90 6.05
CA ALA A 94 -19.95 -7.71 4.71
C ALA A 94 -20.11 -6.28 4.13
N PRO A 95 -21.24 -5.56 4.31
CA PRO A 95 -21.35 -4.16 3.88
C PRO A 95 -20.38 -3.21 4.62
N VAL A 96 -20.11 -3.46 5.90
CA VAL A 96 -19.16 -2.68 6.70
C VAL A 96 -17.72 -2.93 6.22
N VAL A 97 -17.40 -4.18 5.87
CA VAL A 97 -16.11 -4.56 5.27
C VAL A 97 -15.92 -3.87 3.92
N ALA A 98 -16.95 -3.83 3.08
CA ALA A 98 -16.93 -3.12 1.81
C ALA A 98 -16.64 -1.62 2.01
N ILE A 99 -17.35 -0.98 2.94
CA ILE A 99 -17.17 0.44 3.27
C ILE A 99 -15.73 0.70 3.76
N TYR A 100 -15.17 -0.20 4.57
CA TYR A 100 -13.79 -0.10 5.04
C TYR A 100 -12.79 -0.09 3.87
N PHE A 101 -12.86 -1.06 2.97
CA PHE A 101 -11.92 -1.16 1.85
C PHE A 101 -12.14 -0.07 0.80
N ILE A 102 -13.39 0.30 0.49
CA ILE A 102 -13.70 1.40 -0.44
C ILE A 102 -13.22 2.72 0.14
N GLY A 103 -13.45 2.98 1.43
CA GLY A 103 -12.98 4.19 2.10
C GLY A 103 -11.46 4.30 2.13
N TYR A 104 -10.77 3.18 2.41
CA TYR A 104 -9.32 3.13 2.33
C TYR A 104 -8.81 3.35 0.90
N HIS A 105 -9.38 2.66 -0.10
CA HIS A 105 -9.01 2.82 -1.51
C HIS A 105 -9.18 4.27 -1.97
N LEU A 106 -10.34 4.88 -1.70
CA LEU A 106 -10.61 6.28 -2.02
C LEU A 106 -9.54 7.21 -1.41
N PHE A 107 -9.22 7.01 -0.13
CA PHE A 107 -8.23 7.82 0.59
C PHE A 107 -6.80 7.70 0.01
N VAL A 108 -6.37 6.51 -0.43
CA VAL A 108 -5.00 6.32 -0.96
C VAL A 108 -4.88 6.71 -2.43
N THR A 109 -5.99 6.80 -3.17
CA THR A 109 -5.99 7.13 -4.60
C THR A 109 -6.25 8.60 -4.93
N LEU A 110 -6.90 9.34 -4.03
CA LEU A 110 -7.17 10.78 -4.16
C LEU A 110 -6.01 11.61 -3.58
#